data_AF-A0A2W7I1N5-F1
#
_entry.id   AF-A0A2W7I1N5-F1
#
_cell.length_a   1.000
_cell.length_b   1.000
_cell.length_c   1.000
_cell.angle_alpha   90.00
_cell.angle_beta   90.00
_cell.angle_gamma   90.00
#
_symmetry.space_group_name_H-M   'P 1'
#
loop_
_entity.id
_entity.type
_entity.pdbx_description
1 polymer ?
#
loop_
_entity_poly.entity_id
_entity_poly.type
_entity_poly.pdbx_seq_one_letter_code
_entity_poly.pdbx_strand_id
1 'polypeptide(L)'
;MRLLLLIPLLCLTGCAITNSQEVAPGEYRLTAHGNIFQSKETLLKAIDKKASKLCGERGYTLAGDGALSTEPVVSYYNGQQINASAVLLTETARCGGSPQAPSAPPAAGS
;
A
#
# COMPACT_ATOMS: atom_id res chain seq x y z
N MET A 1 -11.70 -38.38 -15.90
CA MET A 1 -10.96 -37.56 -16.88
C MET A 1 -10.67 -36.21 -16.22
N ARG A 2 -9.45 -35.72 -16.37
CA ARG A 2 -8.78 -34.70 -15.55
C ARG A 2 -9.57 -33.39 -15.36
N LEU A 3 -9.78 -33.10 -14.09
CA LEU A 3 -10.01 -31.82 -13.43
C LEU A 3 -9.02 -30.75 -13.94
N LEU A 4 -9.47 -29.80 -14.77
CA LEU A 4 -8.68 -28.64 -15.21
C LEU A 4 -9.60 -27.42 -15.41
N LEU A 5 -10.34 -27.04 -14.37
CA LEU A 5 -10.93 -25.70 -14.21
C LEU A 5 -9.94 -24.84 -13.41
N LEU A 6 -8.78 -24.54 -14.01
CA LEU A 6 -7.76 -23.67 -13.43
C LEU A 6 -8.02 -22.22 -13.87
N ILE A 7 -8.93 -21.61 -13.11
CA ILE A 7 -9.07 -20.20 -12.75
C ILE A 7 -7.93 -19.29 -13.28
N PRO A 8 -8.17 -18.37 -14.23
CA PRO A 8 -7.30 -17.22 -14.39
C PRO A 8 -7.73 -16.19 -13.34
N LEU A 9 -7.34 -16.41 -12.08
CA LEU A 9 -7.44 -15.40 -11.03
C LEU A 9 -6.28 -14.42 -11.23
N LEU A 10 -6.28 -13.76 -12.39
CA LEU A 10 -5.36 -12.69 -12.70
C LEU A 10 -5.67 -11.57 -11.70
N CYS A 11 -4.77 -11.43 -10.74
CA CYS A 11 -4.76 -10.43 -9.70
C CYS A 11 -4.85 -9.02 -10.31
N LEU A 12 -6.07 -8.54 -10.57
CA LEU A 12 -6.43 -7.14 -10.81
C LEU A 12 -6.30 -6.32 -9.52
N THR A 13 -5.19 -6.51 -8.80
CA THR A 13 -4.86 -5.61 -7.72
C THR A 13 -4.44 -4.29 -8.34
N GLY A 14 -5.35 -3.33 -8.35
CA GLY A 14 -5.05 -1.95 -8.72
C GLY A 14 -3.77 -1.50 -8.01
N CYS A 15 -2.82 -0.98 -8.78
CA CYS A 15 -1.60 -0.42 -8.20
C CYS A 15 -1.98 0.87 -7.49
N ALA A 16 -2.24 0.79 -6.19
CA ALA A 16 -2.00 1.95 -5.34
C ALA A 16 -0.53 2.35 -5.57
N ILE A 17 -0.30 3.63 -5.88
CA ILE A 17 1.03 4.14 -6.14
C ILE A 17 1.73 4.23 -4.78
N THR A 18 2.44 3.15 -4.42
CA THR A 18 3.28 3.09 -3.23
C THR A 18 4.74 3.21 -3.65
N ASN A 19 5.36 4.34 -3.30
CA ASN A 19 6.78 4.55 -3.46
C ASN A 19 7.55 3.82 -2.33
N SER A 20 8.77 3.38 -2.63
CA SER A 20 9.68 2.74 -1.68
C SER A 20 11.08 3.31 -1.84
N GLN A 21 11.65 3.79 -0.75
CA GLN A 21 13.03 4.28 -0.69
C GLN A 21 13.79 3.50 0.38
N GLU A 22 14.92 2.91 0.02
CA GLU A 22 15.82 2.31 1.00
C GLU A 22 16.52 3.42 1.80
N VAL A 23 16.39 3.39 3.12
CA VAL A 23 16.97 4.38 4.04
C VAL A 23 18.16 3.81 4.82
N ALA A 24 18.19 2.49 4.98
CA ALA A 24 19.31 1.72 5.53
C ALA A 24 19.22 0.27 5.00
N PRO A 25 20.29 -0.54 5.10
CA PRO A 25 20.27 -1.94 4.63
C PRO A 25 19.12 -2.73 5.27
N GLY A 26 18.13 -3.10 4.46
CA GLY A 26 16.94 -3.82 4.93
C GLY A 26 15.87 -2.95 5.58
N GLU A 27 15.99 -1.61 5.54
CA GLU A 27 14.96 -0.67 5.99
C GLU A 27 14.47 0.20 4.82
N TYR A 28 13.16 0.18 4.60
CA TYR A 28 12.52 0.86 3.47
C TYR A 28 11.47 1.84 3.98
N ARG A 29 11.60 3.12 3.62
CA ARG A 29 10.53 4.09 3.75
C ARG A 29 9.52 3.88 2.62
N LEU A 30 8.29 3.57 2.99
CA LEU A 30 7.18 3.30 2.08
C LEU A 30 6.16 4.42 2.18
N THR A 31 5.82 5.03 1.04
CA THR A 31 4.82 6.11 0.99
C THR A 31 3.71 5.72 0.02
N ALA A 32 2.52 5.52 0.54
CA ALA A 32 1.33 5.28 -0.26
C ALA A 32 0.61 6.60 -0.55
N HIS A 33 0.30 6.83 -1.83
CA HIS A 33 -0.42 8.01 -2.29
C HIS A 33 -1.87 7.63 -2.62
N GLY A 34 -2.82 8.41 -2.11
CA GLY A 34 -4.24 8.30 -2.39
C GLY A 34 -4.89 9.67 -2.65
N ASN A 35 -6.13 9.63 -3.14
CA ASN A 35 -6.97 10.82 -3.16
C ASN A 35 -7.53 11.11 -1.75
N ILE A 36 -8.16 12.27 -1.56
CA ILE A 36 -8.76 12.68 -0.28
C ILE A 36 -9.85 11.73 0.26
N PHE A 37 -10.45 10.91 -0.60
CA PHE A 37 -11.49 9.96 -0.23
C PHE A 37 -10.94 8.59 0.18
N GLN A 38 -9.62 8.37 0.08
CA GLN A 38 -9.00 7.10 0.46
C GLN A 38 -8.86 6.97 1.98
N SER A 39 -9.31 5.83 2.50
CA SER A 39 -9.15 5.48 3.91
C SER A 39 -7.71 5.13 4.26
N LYS A 40 -7.32 5.40 5.52
CA LYS A 40 -6.03 4.95 6.09
C LYS A 40 -5.76 3.47 5.85
N GLU A 41 -6.77 2.62 6.04
CA GLU A 41 -6.65 1.17 5.86
C GLU A 41 -6.29 0.77 4.42
N THR A 42 -6.83 1.47 3.42
CA THR A 42 -6.50 1.21 2.01
C THR A 42 -5.03 1.52 1.73
N LEU A 43 -4.56 2.66 2.23
CA LEU A 43 -3.17 3.08 2.10
C LEU A 43 -2.24 2.14 2.87
N LEU A 44 -2.63 1.70 4.07
CA LEU A 44 -1.86 0.74 4.87
C LEU A 44 -1.77 -0.62 4.16
N LYS A 45 -2.86 -1.12 3.56
CA LYS A 45 -2.83 -2.34 2.73
C LYS A 45 -1.89 -2.20 1.53
N ALA A 46 -1.81 -1.01 0.94
CA ALA A 46 -0.88 -0.75 -0.15
C ALA A 46 0.59 -0.76 0.31
N ILE A 47 0.87 -0.26 1.52
CA ILE A 47 2.18 -0.33 2.18
C ILE A 47 2.52 -1.78 2.52
N ASP A 48 1.61 -2.50 3.16
CA ASP A 48 1.73 -3.91 3.55
C ASP A 48 2.08 -4.81 2.34
N LYS A 49 1.34 -4.65 1.24
CA LYS A 49 1.62 -5.34 -0.01
C LYS A 49 2.98 -5.00 -0.61
N LYS A 50 3.44 -3.75 -0.45
CA LYS A 50 4.76 -3.32 -0.95
C LYS A 50 5.87 -3.87 -0.06
N ALA A 51 5.70 -3.83 1.26
CA ALA A 51 6.63 -4.36 2.25
C ALA A 51 6.81 -5.88 2.11
N SER A 52 5.71 -6.63 1.99
CA SER A 52 5.75 -8.08 1.73
C SER A 52 6.50 -8.41 0.44
N LYS A 53 6.29 -7.63 -0.63
CA LYS A 53 7.04 -7.81 -1.88
C LYS A 53 8.53 -7.50 -1.76
N LEU A 54 8.92 -6.51 -0.96
CA LEU A 54 10.33 -6.12 -0.77
C LEU A 54 11.08 -7.06 0.17
N CYS A 55 10.45 -7.48 1.26
CA CYS A 55 11.10 -8.30 2.28
C CYS A 55 10.96 -9.81 2.02
N GLY A 56 9.94 -10.23 1.26
CA GLY A 56 9.72 -11.64 0.89
C GLY A 56 9.60 -12.55 2.10
N GLU A 57 10.29 -13.69 2.06
CA GLU A 57 10.28 -14.69 3.14
C GLU A 57 10.94 -14.22 4.44
N ARG A 58 11.73 -13.13 4.40
CA ARG A 58 12.37 -12.58 5.61
C ARG A 58 11.37 -11.97 6.59
N GLY A 59 10.13 -11.76 6.17
CA GLY A 59 9.14 -11.01 6.94
C GLY A 59 9.51 -9.54 7.08
N TYR A 60 8.58 -8.74 7.60
CA TYR A 60 8.81 -7.33 7.88
C TYR A 60 8.04 -6.87 9.11
N THR A 61 8.55 -5.80 9.71
CA THR A 61 7.84 -5.00 10.71
C THR A 61 7.66 -3.59 10.20
N LEU A 62 6.45 -3.05 10.35
CA LEU A 62 6.20 -1.62 10.10
C LEU A 62 6.49 -0.83 11.38
N ALA A 63 7.34 0.18 11.24
CA ALA A 63 7.75 1.11 12.28
C ALA A 63 7.38 2.53 11.83
N GLY A 64 6.11 2.87 12.01
CA GLY A 64 5.55 4.19 11.77
C GLY A 64 4.24 4.36 12.54
N ASP A 65 3.85 5.61 12.75
CA ASP A 65 2.65 5.95 13.53
C ASP A 65 1.35 5.80 12.73
N GLY A 66 1.45 5.46 11.44
CA GLY A 66 0.33 5.41 10.51
C GLY A 66 -0.32 6.78 10.31
N ALA A 67 0.43 7.87 10.44
CA ALA A 67 -0.10 9.22 10.31
C ALA A 67 -0.43 9.52 8.84
N LEU A 68 -1.66 9.99 8.60
CA LEU A 68 -2.05 10.52 7.31
C LEU A 68 -1.58 11.97 7.18
N SER A 69 -0.89 12.27 6.08
CA SER A 69 -0.58 13.64 5.68
C SER A 69 -1.46 14.03 4.49
N THR A 70 -1.84 15.30 4.41
CA THR A 70 -2.56 15.82 3.24
C THR A 70 -1.65 16.83 2.54
N GLU A 71 -1.36 16.60 1.27
CA GLU A 71 -0.53 17.49 0.46
C GLU A 71 -1.35 18.09 -0.69
N PRO A 72 -1.21 19.40 -0.97
CA PRO A 72 -1.85 20.01 -2.11
C PRO A 72 -1.23 19.46 -3.39
N VAL A 73 -2.07 19.04 -4.33
CA VAL A 73 -1.66 18.57 -5.65
C VAL A 73 -2.36 19.37 -6.72
N VAL A 74 -1.58 19.84 -7.68
CA VAL A 74 -2.11 20.46 -8.88
C VAL A 74 -2.64 19.37 -9.80
N SER A 75 -3.92 19.43 -10.14
CA SER A 75 -4.53 18.54 -11.14
C SER A 75 -5.16 19.37 -12.25
N TYR A 76 -5.52 18.72 -13.35
CA TYR A 76 -6.15 19.38 -14.51
C TYR A 76 -7.47 18.70 -14.82
N TYR A 77 -8.55 19.49 -14.91
CA TYR A 77 -9.87 19.02 -15.30
C TYR A 77 -10.37 19.90 -16.45
N ASN A 78 -10.67 19.28 -17.61
CA ASN A 78 -11.06 19.97 -18.84
C ASN A 78 -10.09 21.10 -19.27
N GLY A 79 -8.79 20.89 -19.10
CA GLY A 79 -7.75 21.88 -19.44
C GLY A 79 -7.60 23.02 -18.41
N GLN A 80 -8.45 23.07 -17.39
CA GLN A 80 -8.32 24.02 -16.29
C GLN A 80 -7.53 23.42 -15.14
N GLN A 81 -6.60 24.19 -14.58
CA GLN A 81 -5.89 23.81 -13.37
C GLN A 81 -6.86 23.83 -12.17
N ILE A 82 -6.85 22.76 -11.38
CA ILE A 82 -7.59 22.66 -10.12
C ILE A 82 -6.60 22.36 -8.99
N ASN A 83 -6.84 22.98 -7.83
CA ASN A 83 -6.15 22.63 -6.60
C ASN A 83 -6.91 21.47 -5.96
N ALA A 84 -6.27 20.30 -5.93
CA ALA A 84 -6.77 19.13 -5.25
C ALA A 84 -5.87 18.81 -4.05
N SER A 85 -6.30 17.84 -3.25
CA SER A 85 -5.52 17.34 -2.12
C SER A 85 -5.30 15.85 -2.27
N ALA A 86 -4.05 15.42 -2.12
CA ALA A 86 -3.69 14.02 -2.00
C ALA A 86 -3.53 13.68 -0.51
N VAL A 87 -3.90 12.46 -0.16
CA VAL A 87 -3.63 11.90 1.17
C VAL A 87 -2.48 10.92 1.03
N LEU A 88 -1.50 11.07 1.90
CA LEU A 88 -0.30 10.24 1.94
C LEU A 88 -0.23 9.51 3.28
N LEU A 89 0.21 8.27 3.23
CA LEU A 89 0.59 7.50 4.41
C LEU A 89 2.05 7.09 4.23
N THR A 90 2.90 7.40 5.21
CA THR A 90 4.31 6.99 5.20
C THR A 90 4.60 6.08 6.38
N GLU A 91 5.23 4.95 6.09
CA GLU A 91 5.67 3.94 7.05
C GLU A 91 7.13 3.56 6.79
N THR A 92 7.79 2.98 7.79
CA THR A 92 9.11 2.37 7.59
C THR A 92 9.00 0.87 7.75
N ALA A 93 9.28 0.11 6.70
CA ALA A 93 9.33 -1.34 6.74
C ALA A 93 10.76 -1.81 7.03
N ARG A 94 10.95 -2.59 8.09
CA ARG A 94 12.22 -3.27 8.40
C ARG A 94 12.11 -4.75 8.04
N CYS A 95 12.96 -5.23 7.15
CA CYS A 95 13.01 -6.65 6.78
C CYS A 95 13.79 -7.43 7.83
N GLY A 96 13.32 -8.63 8.19
CA GLY A 96 13.97 -9.49 9.19
C GLY A 96 13.30 -9.50 10.57
N GLY A 97 12.07 -9.00 10.67
CA GLY A 97 11.17 -9.28 11.80
C GLY A 97 10.25 -10.46 11.48
N SER A 98 9.70 -11.11 12.52
CA SER A 98 8.72 -12.20 12.36
C SER A 98 7.61 -11.76 11.39
N PRO A 99 7.16 -12.61 10.43
CA PRO A 99 6.17 -12.21 9.44
C PRO A 99 4.92 -11.64 10.13
N GLN A 100 4.62 -10.35 9.92
CA GLN A 100 3.30 -9.84 10.29
C GLN A 100 2.27 -10.57 9.44
N ALA A 101 1.27 -11.18 10.10
CA ALA A 101 0.17 -11.83 9.40
C ALA A 101 -0.49 -10.79 8.46
N PRO A 102 -0.80 -11.15 7.21
CA PRO A 102 -1.46 -10.24 6.28
C PRO A 102 -2.73 -9.70 6.94
N SER A 103 -2.90 -8.38 6.91
CA SER A 103 -4.06 -7.69 7.48
C SER A 103 -5.34 -8.32 6.92
N ALA A 104 -6.05 -9.10 7.74
CA ALA A 104 -7.23 -9.84 7.32
C ALA A 104 -8.27 -8.88 6.68
N PRO A 105 -8.94 -9.27 5.57
CA PRO A 105 -10.07 -8.51 5.09
C PRO A 105 -11.16 -8.49 6.18
N PRO A 106 -11.87 -7.36 6.40
CA PRO A 106 -12.97 -7.35 7.34
C PRO A 106 -14.04 -8.34 6.85
N ALA A 107 -14.58 -9.12 7.79
CA ALA A 107 -15.75 -9.94 7.54
C ALA A 107 -16.87 -9.04 7.01
N ALA A 108 -17.35 -9.32 5.81
CA ALA A 108 -18.56 -8.72 5.28
C ALA A 108 -19.72 -9.18 6.18
N GLY A 109 -20.16 -8.31 7.07
CA GLY A 109 -21.36 -8.51 7.86
C GLY A 109 -22.60 -8.17 7.03
N SER A 110 -23.45 -9.16 6.81
CA SER A 110 -24.87 -9.02 6.47
C SER A 110 -25.58 -10.29 6.87
#